data_AF-A0A957PBS9-F1
#
_entry.id   AF-A0A957PBS9-F1
#
_cell.length_a   1.000
_cell.length_b   1.000
_cell.length_c   1.000
_cell.angle_alpha   90.00
_cell.angle_beta   90.00
_cell.angle_gamma   90.00
#
_symmetry.space_group_name_H-M   'P 1'
#
loop_
_entity.id
_entity.type
_entity.pdbx_description
1 polymer ?
#
loop_
_entity_poly.entity_id
_entity_poly.type
_entity_poly.pdbx_seq_one_letter_code
_entity_poly.pdbx_strand_id
1 'polypeptide(L)'
;MSMDKLPIPINIASPSEISTLYDISERRAQKIVEYRDQHGPFHGPTDLAQVKEITLKLAHTLAPHIDWSLPEPPEPPKSRSWSDALLWGAILFCLLLASILVSVAANIVMPTLPLLSSPRNSGALAGIGALYCLTAFAAFRLAVALTQSNERARQLAGFGIASIAIALFVAIPALFISIIIWSIMDNTRGESLYAVQQFTQPTLGLFSLALLYLFMVPQVLVRWRPQLRNSRWLACIFDLAFALSGVALTWGMSNGSEPWPPWTLVLTGIMGGFLVLVSVIAVRRGESFFQASLALLNLKPERQNIYDLNQWRYWLNTYLPDPAQQQSVKKALDQVYRPSLGQTLLQFVVFSFGSWIMSAIAGAIIELYTQGFWEKYIQPLLPLP
;
A
#
# COMPACT_ATOMS: atom_id res chain seq x y z
N MET A 1 -0.79 51.91 -18.77
CA MET A 1 -1.55 50.74 -18.29
C MET A 1 -0.64 49.99 -17.32
N SER A 2 -0.62 50.42 -16.05
CA SER A 2 0.24 49.77 -15.05
C SER A 2 -0.39 48.43 -14.69
N MET A 3 0.29 47.34 -15.03
CA MET A 3 0.03 46.09 -14.34
C MET A 3 0.40 46.33 -12.87
N ASP A 4 -0.58 46.26 -11.98
CA ASP A 4 -0.35 46.14 -10.54
C ASP A 4 0.40 44.83 -10.30
N LYS A 5 1.72 44.91 -10.46
CA LYS A 5 2.62 43.78 -10.31
C LYS A 5 2.68 43.47 -8.82
N LEU A 6 2.18 42.29 -8.46
CA LEU A 6 2.14 41.83 -7.07
C LEU A 6 3.53 41.92 -6.45
N PRO A 7 3.62 42.26 -5.15
CA PRO A 7 4.88 42.33 -4.44
C PRO A 7 5.58 40.96 -4.42
N ILE A 8 6.89 40.96 -4.62
CA ILE A 8 7.69 39.74 -4.74
C ILE A 8 8.15 39.30 -3.34
N PRO A 9 7.89 38.06 -2.91
CA PRO A 9 8.26 37.59 -1.57
C PRO A 9 9.76 37.32 -1.48
N ILE A 10 10.54 38.32 -1.03
CA ILE A 10 12.01 38.34 -1.13
C ILE A 10 12.69 37.21 -0.36
N ASN A 11 12.04 36.67 0.67
CA ASN A 11 12.60 35.64 1.54
C ASN A 11 12.46 34.22 0.99
N ILE A 12 11.60 34.00 -0.01
CA ILE A 12 11.37 32.67 -0.61
C ILE A 12 11.52 32.66 -2.14
N ALA A 13 11.43 33.82 -2.79
CA ALA A 13 11.52 33.94 -4.23
C ALA A 13 12.86 33.42 -4.75
N SER A 14 12.82 32.86 -5.96
CA SER A 14 13.99 32.41 -6.70
C SER A 14 14.78 33.59 -7.29
N PRO A 15 16.06 33.40 -7.65
CA PRO A 15 16.87 34.47 -8.25
C PRO A 15 16.24 35.06 -9.53
N SER A 16 15.61 34.24 -10.36
CA SER A 16 14.95 34.69 -11.60
C SER A 16 13.73 35.56 -11.31
N GLU A 17 12.91 35.23 -10.31
CA GLU A 17 11.77 36.04 -9.87
C GLU A 17 12.25 37.40 -9.31
N ILE A 18 13.28 37.38 -8.46
CA ILE A 18 13.88 38.59 -7.87
C ILE A 18 14.47 39.48 -8.96
N SER A 19 15.06 38.91 -10.02
CA SER A 19 15.60 39.68 -11.15
C SER A 19 14.56 40.44 -11.97
N THR A 20 13.26 40.19 -11.73
CA THR A 20 12.19 40.97 -12.37
C THR A 20 11.90 42.30 -11.65
N LEU A 21 12.57 42.57 -10.52
CA LEU A 21 12.54 43.86 -9.84
C LEU A 21 13.34 44.92 -10.61
N TYR A 22 12.91 46.16 -10.47
CA TYR A 22 13.55 47.29 -11.12
C TYR A 22 15.03 47.43 -10.70
N ASP A 23 15.94 47.51 -11.68
CA ASP A 23 17.38 47.65 -11.45
C ASP A 23 18.03 46.50 -10.65
N ILE A 24 17.44 45.30 -10.67
CA ILE A 24 18.04 44.09 -10.11
C ILE A 24 18.39 43.12 -11.24
N SER A 25 19.69 42.96 -11.49
CA SER A 25 20.18 41.93 -12.41
C SER A 25 20.18 40.55 -11.74
N GLU A 26 20.23 39.48 -12.55
CA GLU A 26 20.32 38.10 -12.06
C GLU A 26 21.50 37.88 -11.10
N ARG A 27 22.64 38.55 -11.35
CA ARG A 27 23.81 38.53 -10.46
C ARG A 27 23.52 39.17 -9.09
N ARG A 28 22.77 40.26 -9.04
CA ARG A 28 22.34 40.88 -7.77
C ARG A 28 21.31 40.00 -7.07
N ALA A 29 20.37 39.42 -7.81
CA ALA A 29 19.38 38.51 -7.27
C ALA A 29 20.01 37.27 -6.61
N GLN A 30 21.04 36.68 -7.23
CA GLN A 30 21.81 35.59 -6.62
C GLN A 30 22.43 35.99 -5.29
N LYS A 31 23.03 37.18 -5.20
CA LYS A 31 23.61 37.69 -3.95
C LYS A 31 22.58 37.92 -2.85
N ILE A 32 21.36 38.33 -3.21
CA ILE A 32 20.26 38.48 -2.25
C ILE A 32 19.91 37.12 -1.65
N VAL A 33 19.82 36.07 -2.48
CA VAL A 33 19.56 34.70 -2.03
C VAL A 33 20.71 34.19 -1.16
N GLU A 34 21.97 34.36 -1.59
CA GLU A 34 23.14 33.99 -0.79
C GLU A 34 23.17 34.70 0.57
N TYR A 35 22.79 35.98 0.61
CA TYR A 35 22.77 36.75 1.85
C TYR A 35 21.73 36.22 2.83
N ARG A 36 20.49 35.96 2.39
CA ARG A 36 19.45 35.42 3.27
C ARG A 36 19.75 34.00 3.75
N ASP A 37 20.45 33.21 2.94
CA ASP A 37 20.86 31.85 3.32
C ASP A 37 21.96 31.89 4.40
N GLN A 38 22.81 32.93 4.40
CA GLN A 38 23.89 33.10 5.37
C GLN A 38 23.49 33.84 6.65
N HIS A 39 22.61 34.84 6.54
CA HIS A 39 22.30 35.78 7.64
C HIS A 39 20.85 35.66 8.15
N GLY A 40 20.01 34.88 7.48
CA GLY A 40 18.58 34.77 7.77
C GLY A 40 17.71 35.71 6.93
N PRO A 41 16.37 35.68 7.13
CA PRO A 41 15.43 36.42 6.31
C PRO A 41 15.53 37.94 6.49
N PHE A 42 15.19 38.69 5.45
CA PHE A 42 15.11 40.15 5.48
C PHE A 42 13.81 40.61 6.15
N HIS A 43 13.92 41.58 7.07
CA HIS A 43 12.77 42.19 7.76
C HIS A 43 12.39 43.56 7.19
N GLY A 44 13.23 44.12 6.31
CA GLY A 44 12.97 45.42 5.69
C GLY A 44 14.08 45.91 4.76
N PRO A 45 13.91 47.13 4.21
CA PRO A 45 14.84 47.69 3.23
C PRO A 45 16.24 47.96 3.79
N THR A 46 16.37 48.18 5.11
CA THR A 46 17.67 48.34 5.78
C THR A 46 18.50 47.07 5.72
N ASP A 47 17.88 45.90 5.84
CA ASP A 47 18.55 44.61 5.80
C ASP A 47 18.98 44.29 4.36
N LEU A 48 18.13 44.62 3.39
CA LEU A 48 18.44 44.45 1.97
C LEU A 48 19.64 45.32 1.53
N ALA A 49 19.83 46.48 2.14
CA ALA A 49 20.97 47.36 1.88
C ALA A 49 22.32 46.81 2.41
N GLN A 50 22.30 45.75 3.23
CA GLN A 50 23.51 45.06 3.68
C GLN A 50 24.06 44.11 2.60
N VAL A 51 23.26 43.79 1.58
CA VAL A 51 23.70 42.97 0.44
C VAL A 51 24.69 43.75 -0.42
N LYS A 52 25.84 43.14 -0.71
CA LYS A 52 26.89 43.75 -1.55
C LYS A 52 26.33 44.15 -2.92
N GLU A 53 26.51 45.42 -3.28
CA GLU A 53 26.00 46.09 -4.51
C GLU A 53 24.53 46.54 -4.47
N ILE A 54 23.86 46.47 -3.32
CA ILE A 54 22.57 47.11 -3.11
C ILE A 54 22.76 48.33 -2.22
N THR A 55 22.39 49.50 -2.73
CA THR A 55 22.45 50.74 -1.95
C THR A 55 21.16 50.93 -1.17
N LEU A 56 21.23 51.63 -0.03
CA LEU A 56 20.04 51.95 0.79
C LEU A 56 18.95 52.68 -0.03
N LYS A 57 19.36 53.56 -0.95
CA LYS A 57 18.44 54.26 -1.86
C LYS A 57 17.70 53.28 -2.77
N LEU A 58 18.40 52.31 -3.35
CA LEU A 58 17.79 51.27 -4.19
C LEU A 58 16.84 50.40 -3.36
N ALA A 59 17.25 49.99 -2.16
CA ALA A 59 16.42 49.18 -1.28
C ALA A 59 15.09 49.88 -0.91
N HIS A 60 15.11 51.18 -0.62
CA HIS A 60 13.90 51.96 -0.40
C HIS A 60 13.02 52.10 -1.64
N THR A 61 13.61 52.24 -2.83
CA THR A 61 12.85 52.25 -4.10
C THR A 61 12.17 50.91 -4.35
N LEU A 62 12.80 49.80 -3.96
CA LEU A 62 12.26 48.45 -4.13
C LEU A 62 11.23 48.05 -3.07
N ALA A 63 11.26 48.68 -1.89
CA ALA A 63 10.43 48.32 -0.75
C ALA A 63 8.92 48.21 -1.04
N PRO A 64 8.30 49.08 -1.86
CA PRO A 64 6.87 48.96 -2.21
C PRO A 64 6.54 47.75 -3.09
N HIS A 65 7.54 47.15 -3.74
CA HIS A 65 7.39 46.02 -4.67
C HIS A 65 7.85 44.69 -4.07
N ILE A 66 8.22 44.69 -2.78
CA ILE A 66 8.71 43.52 -2.06
C ILE A 66 7.71 43.14 -0.97
N ASP A 67 7.38 41.86 -0.89
CA ASP A 67 6.74 41.26 0.27
C ASP A 67 7.82 40.80 1.25
N TRP A 68 7.79 41.39 2.45
CA TRP A 68 8.72 41.15 3.55
C TRP A 68 8.27 40.03 4.49
N SER A 69 7.20 39.31 4.12
CA SER A 69 6.69 38.20 4.91
C SER A 69 7.80 37.18 5.22
N LEU A 70 7.85 36.77 6.48
CA LEU A 70 8.78 35.75 6.93
C LEU A 70 8.27 34.39 6.42
N PRO A 71 9.17 33.52 5.93
CA PRO A 71 8.79 32.15 5.65
C PRO A 71 8.26 31.54 6.95
N GLU A 72 7.10 30.89 6.88
CA GLU A 72 6.59 30.12 8.02
C GLU A 72 7.72 29.18 8.47
N PRO A 73 8.02 29.09 9.77
CA PRO A 73 9.03 28.17 10.28
C PRO A 73 8.74 26.79 9.71
N PRO A 74 9.75 26.04 9.24
CA PRO A 74 9.54 24.71 8.71
C PRO A 74 8.75 23.92 9.76
N GLU A 75 7.59 23.39 9.37
CA GLU A 75 6.74 22.63 10.28
C GLU A 75 7.62 21.59 10.99
N PRO A 76 7.59 21.51 12.33
CA PRO A 76 8.41 20.54 13.05
C PRO A 76 8.14 19.17 12.45
N PRO A 77 9.18 18.36 12.20
CA PRO A 77 9.03 17.09 11.52
C PRO A 77 7.93 16.31 12.20
N LYS A 78 6.83 16.05 11.47
CA LYS A 78 5.61 15.45 12.00
C LYS A 78 5.99 14.24 12.84
N SER A 79 5.83 14.35 14.16
CA SER A 79 6.22 13.31 15.09
C SER A 79 5.46 12.05 14.71
N ARG A 80 6.17 11.01 14.24
CA ARG A 80 5.53 9.76 13.86
C ARG A 80 4.86 9.15 15.08
N SER A 81 3.60 8.77 14.92
CA SER A 81 2.84 8.10 15.95
C SER A 81 3.46 6.74 16.27
N TRP A 82 3.86 6.52 17.52
CA TRP A 82 4.33 5.21 18.01
C TRP A 82 3.29 4.10 17.84
N SER A 83 2.01 4.44 17.63
CA SER A 83 0.93 3.47 17.39
C SER A 83 1.21 2.56 16.18
N ASP A 84 1.79 3.11 15.10
CA ASP A 84 2.08 2.33 13.89
C ASP A 84 3.21 1.34 14.14
N ALA A 85 4.27 1.77 14.84
CA ALA A 85 5.38 0.88 15.20
C ALA A 85 4.92 -0.25 16.12
N LEU A 86 4.09 0.06 17.13
CA LEU A 86 3.55 -0.94 18.06
C LEU A 86 2.65 -1.95 17.35
N LEU A 87 1.77 -1.51 16.45
CA LEU A 87 0.89 -2.40 15.68
C LEU A 87 1.70 -3.38 14.81
N TRP A 88 2.67 -2.88 14.04
CA TRP A 88 3.49 -3.74 13.19
C TRP A 88 4.41 -4.65 14.01
N GLY A 89 4.87 -4.20 15.18
CA GLY A 89 5.63 -5.02 16.13
C GLY A 89 4.81 -6.20 16.66
N ALA A 90 3.55 -5.95 17.04
CA ALA A 90 2.64 -7.00 17.47
C ALA A 90 2.33 -8.01 16.35
N ILE A 91 2.05 -7.52 15.12
CA ILE A 91 1.83 -8.39 13.95
C ILE A 91 3.05 -9.27 13.68
N LEU A 92 4.25 -8.69 13.70
CA LEU A 92 5.50 -9.44 13.52
C LEU A 92 5.67 -10.52 14.58
N PHE A 93 5.43 -10.19 15.85
CA PHE A 93 5.53 -11.13 16.96
C PHE A 93 4.58 -12.32 16.77
N CYS A 94 3.33 -12.07 16.41
CA CYS A 94 2.34 -13.12 16.14
C CYS A 94 2.77 -14.03 14.97
N LEU A 95 3.31 -13.46 13.89
CA LEU A 95 3.76 -14.23 12.73
C LEU A 95 5.01 -15.07 13.03
N LEU A 96 5.97 -14.54 13.78
CA LEU A 96 7.13 -15.28 14.26
C LEU A 96 6.70 -16.45 15.15
N LEU A 97 5.79 -16.21 16.09
CA LEU A 97 5.26 -17.24 16.98
C LEU A 97 4.58 -18.35 16.18
N ALA A 98 3.72 -18.00 15.23
CA ALA A 98 3.07 -18.96 14.35
C ALA A 98 4.09 -19.76 13.51
N SER A 99 5.15 -19.12 13.01
CA SER A 99 6.21 -19.79 12.24
C SER A 99 6.99 -20.80 13.08
N ILE A 100 7.32 -20.44 14.33
CA ILE A 100 7.96 -21.34 15.29
C ILE A 100 7.03 -22.52 15.59
N LEU A 101 5.75 -22.27 15.88
CA LEU A 101 4.79 -23.33 16.19
C LEU A 101 4.61 -24.31 15.02
N VAL A 102 4.50 -23.82 13.78
CA VAL A 102 4.41 -24.69 12.60
C VAL A 102 5.71 -25.45 12.38
N SER A 103 6.87 -24.83 12.57
CA SER A 103 8.18 -25.50 12.43
C SER A 103 8.39 -26.58 13.50
N VAL A 104 7.96 -26.32 14.74
CA VAL A 104 8.01 -27.29 15.84
C VAL A 104 7.05 -28.44 15.58
N ALA A 105 5.80 -28.16 15.17
CA ALA A 105 4.84 -29.17 14.78
C ALA A 105 5.37 -30.03 13.63
N ALA A 106 5.98 -29.42 12.62
CA ALA A 106 6.60 -30.15 11.51
C ALA A 106 7.74 -31.04 12.01
N ASN A 107 8.68 -30.54 12.82
CA ASN A 107 9.84 -31.34 13.25
C ASN A 107 9.52 -32.42 14.28
N ILE A 108 8.53 -32.22 15.15
CA ILE A 108 8.17 -33.20 16.19
C ILE A 108 7.18 -34.24 15.64
N VAL A 109 6.20 -33.81 14.84
CA VAL A 109 5.11 -34.69 14.38
C VAL A 109 5.49 -35.43 13.09
N MET A 110 6.22 -34.80 12.15
CA MET A 110 6.51 -35.42 10.84
C MET A 110 7.38 -36.68 10.89
N PRO A 111 8.42 -36.81 11.74
CA PRO A 111 9.27 -38.01 11.74
C PRO A 111 8.53 -39.29 12.16
N THR A 112 7.42 -39.14 12.87
CA THR A 112 6.61 -40.27 13.35
C THR A 112 5.57 -40.75 12.34
N LEU A 113 5.38 -40.03 11.23
CA LEU A 113 4.39 -40.36 10.21
C LEU A 113 5.08 -40.99 9.00
N PRO A 114 4.93 -42.31 8.74
CA PRO A 114 5.51 -43.00 7.58
C PRO A 114 4.91 -42.59 6.22
N LEU A 115 4.25 -41.43 6.13
CA LEU A 115 3.43 -40.95 5.00
C LEU A 115 4.09 -39.81 4.20
N LEU A 116 5.42 -39.69 4.25
CA LEU A 116 6.16 -38.62 3.54
C LEU A 116 6.11 -38.71 2.01
N SER A 117 5.53 -39.75 1.41
CA SER A 117 5.31 -39.85 -0.04
C SER A 117 3.99 -39.25 -0.54
N SER A 118 3.10 -38.78 0.35
CA SER A 118 1.78 -38.29 -0.06
C SER A 118 1.78 -36.82 -0.50
N PRO A 119 1.10 -36.46 -1.61
CA PRO A 119 0.97 -35.09 -2.11
C PRO A 119 0.38 -34.09 -1.10
N ARG A 120 -0.30 -34.54 -0.03
CA ARG A 120 -0.77 -33.68 1.08
C ARG A 120 0.34 -32.88 1.77
N ASN A 121 1.59 -33.32 1.71
CA ASN A 121 2.72 -32.64 2.39
C ASN A 121 3.24 -31.41 1.62
N SER A 122 2.96 -31.31 0.32
CA SER A 122 3.33 -30.14 -0.49
C SER A 122 2.59 -28.87 -0.04
N GLY A 123 1.33 -29.01 0.39
CA GLY A 123 0.53 -27.91 0.96
C GLY A 123 1.08 -27.39 2.29
N ALA A 124 1.62 -28.27 3.14
CA ALA A 124 2.24 -27.88 4.40
C ALA A 124 3.53 -27.07 4.19
N LEU A 125 4.39 -27.48 3.25
CA LEU A 125 5.59 -26.74 2.88
C LEU A 125 5.27 -25.38 2.24
N ALA A 126 4.23 -25.32 1.40
CA ALA A 126 3.74 -24.07 0.83
C ALA A 126 3.17 -23.13 1.91
N GLY A 127 2.44 -23.66 2.89
CA GLY A 127 1.93 -22.90 4.04
C GLY A 127 3.05 -22.33 4.91
N ILE A 128 4.10 -23.12 5.16
CA ILE A 128 5.32 -22.67 5.85
C ILE A 128 5.98 -21.52 5.09
N GLY A 129 6.17 -21.67 3.77
CA GLY A 129 6.74 -20.62 2.92
C GLY A 129 5.94 -19.32 2.94
N ALA A 130 4.61 -19.40 2.87
CA ALA A 130 3.73 -18.24 2.97
C ALA A 130 3.86 -17.52 4.34
N LEU A 131 3.98 -18.29 5.42
CA LEU A 131 4.17 -17.74 6.76
C LEU A 131 5.49 -16.98 6.90
N TYR A 132 6.59 -17.52 6.36
CA TYR A 132 7.88 -16.83 6.35
C TYR A 132 7.84 -15.53 5.53
N CYS A 133 7.16 -15.52 4.39
CA CYS A 133 6.96 -14.31 3.58
C CYS A 133 6.17 -13.22 4.33
N LEU A 134 5.09 -13.59 5.01
CA LEU A 134 4.31 -12.65 5.83
C LEU A 134 5.14 -12.10 7.00
N THR A 135 5.94 -12.96 7.64
CA THR A 135 6.84 -12.58 8.74
C THR A 135 7.89 -11.57 8.27
N ALA A 136 8.52 -11.81 7.12
CA ALA A 136 9.48 -10.88 6.51
C ALA A 136 8.83 -9.54 6.16
N PHE A 137 7.60 -9.56 5.63
CA PHE A 137 6.84 -8.34 5.32
C PHE A 137 6.51 -7.51 6.58
N ALA A 138 6.07 -8.16 7.66
CA ALA A 138 5.79 -7.47 8.92
C ALA A 138 7.06 -6.87 9.55
N ALA A 139 8.19 -7.59 9.51
CA ALA A 139 9.49 -7.11 9.98
C ALA A 139 9.94 -5.88 9.20
N PHE A 140 9.74 -5.91 7.89
CA PHE A 140 10.00 -4.80 7.01
C PHE A 140 9.15 -3.56 7.34
N ARG A 141 7.83 -3.73 7.56
CA ARG A 141 6.93 -2.63 7.93
C ARG A 141 7.30 -2.01 9.28
N LEU A 142 7.71 -2.82 10.24
CA LEU A 142 8.24 -2.36 11.52
C LEU A 142 9.52 -1.55 11.35
N ALA A 143 10.47 -2.04 10.55
CA ALA A 143 11.72 -1.32 10.27
C ALA A 143 11.47 0.06 9.64
N VAL A 144 10.54 0.13 8.68
CA VAL A 144 10.11 1.41 8.07
C VAL A 144 9.49 2.35 9.08
N ALA A 145 8.63 1.84 9.97
CA ALA A 145 7.98 2.63 11.02
C ALA A 145 9.02 3.23 12.00
N LEU A 146 10.05 2.45 12.34
CA LEU A 146 11.11 2.84 13.27
C LEU A 146 12.18 3.76 12.63
N THR A 147 12.43 3.67 11.33
CA THR A 147 13.39 4.57 10.67
C THR A 147 12.86 6.00 10.56
N GLN A 148 13.59 6.96 11.14
CA GLN A 148 13.29 8.39 11.07
C GLN A 148 13.57 9.02 9.70
N SER A 149 14.50 8.45 8.91
CA SER A 149 14.82 9.00 7.59
C SER A 149 13.96 8.37 6.49
N ASN A 150 13.28 9.23 5.72
CA ASN A 150 12.47 8.80 4.57
C ASN A 150 13.31 8.09 3.50
N GLU A 151 14.59 8.43 3.40
CA GLU A 151 15.51 7.82 2.45
C GLU A 151 15.87 6.37 2.84
N ARG A 152 16.19 6.12 4.13
CA ARG A 152 16.43 4.75 4.63
C ARG A 152 15.15 3.91 4.58
N ALA A 153 14.00 4.51 4.86
CA ALA A 153 12.71 3.84 4.68
C ALA A 153 12.47 3.41 3.23
N ARG A 154 12.83 4.26 2.24
CA ARG A 154 12.75 3.91 0.81
C ARG A 154 13.73 2.81 0.41
N GLN A 155 14.97 2.84 0.92
CA GLN A 155 15.98 1.81 0.63
C GLN A 155 15.58 0.46 1.23
N LEU A 156 15.13 0.44 2.49
CA LEU A 156 14.59 -0.76 3.13
C LEU A 156 13.37 -1.29 2.37
N ALA A 157 12.52 -0.41 1.84
CA ALA A 157 11.38 -0.80 1.00
C ALA A 157 11.79 -1.47 -0.29
N GLY A 158 12.80 -0.93 -0.97
CA GLY A 158 13.39 -1.58 -2.14
C GLY A 158 13.89 -2.99 -1.80
N PHE A 159 14.59 -3.14 -0.67
CA PHE A 159 15.12 -4.44 -0.23
C PHE A 159 14.01 -5.46 0.09
N GLY A 160 12.95 -5.04 0.80
CA GLY A 160 11.81 -5.90 1.12
C GLY A 160 11.06 -6.38 -0.13
N ILE A 161 10.81 -5.48 -1.08
CA ILE A 161 10.17 -5.83 -2.36
C ILE A 161 11.05 -6.77 -3.17
N ALA A 162 12.36 -6.51 -3.25
CA ALA A 162 13.31 -7.37 -3.96
C ALA A 162 13.36 -8.78 -3.34
N SER A 163 13.35 -8.88 -2.01
CA SER A 163 13.36 -10.15 -1.28
C SER A 163 12.11 -10.99 -1.59
N ILE A 164 10.93 -10.35 -1.59
CA ILE A 164 9.66 -11.01 -1.94
C ILE A 164 9.68 -11.44 -3.41
N ALA A 165 10.17 -10.59 -4.32
CA ALA A 165 10.28 -10.93 -5.74
C ALA A 165 11.20 -12.14 -5.97
N ILE A 166 12.33 -12.21 -5.27
CA ILE A 166 13.25 -13.36 -5.32
C ILE A 166 12.56 -14.62 -4.78
N ALA A 167 11.86 -14.52 -3.64
CA ALA A 167 11.13 -15.66 -3.07
C ALA A 167 10.07 -16.21 -4.04
N LEU A 168 9.31 -15.33 -4.70
CA LEU A 168 8.34 -15.72 -5.73
C LEU A 168 9.02 -16.32 -6.96
N PHE A 169 10.14 -15.74 -7.41
CA PHE A 169 10.90 -16.22 -8.55
C PHE A 169 11.50 -17.61 -8.32
N VAL A 170 11.77 -17.99 -7.07
CA VAL A 170 12.24 -19.34 -6.71
C VAL A 170 11.07 -20.30 -6.50
N ALA A 171 10.01 -19.86 -5.83
CA ALA A 171 8.86 -20.71 -5.49
C ALA A 171 8.04 -21.12 -6.72
N ILE A 172 7.81 -20.20 -7.66
CA ILE A 172 6.96 -20.46 -8.84
C ILE A 172 7.57 -21.54 -9.75
N PRO A 173 8.85 -21.48 -10.16
CA PRO A 173 9.47 -22.54 -10.95
C PRO A 173 9.60 -23.85 -10.19
N ALA A 174 9.88 -23.82 -8.89
CA ALA A 174 9.94 -25.04 -8.08
C ALA A 174 8.59 -25.77 -8.04
N LEU A 175 7.49 -25.03 -7.95
CA LEU A 175 6.14 -25.57 -8.11
C LEU A 175 5.91 -26.12 -9.50
N PHE A 176 6.28 -25.38 -10.54
CA PHE A 176 6.10 -25.79 -11.93
C PHE A 176 6.88 -27.08 -12.26
N ILE A 177 8.13 -27.18 -11.81
CA ILE A 177 8.97 -28.36 -11.94
C ILE A 177 8.36 -29.54 -11.17
N SER A 178 7.83 -29.30 -9.96
CA SER A 178 7.15 -30.35 -9.18
C SER A 178 5.92 -30.90 -9.90
N ILE A 179 5.13 -30.02 -10.54
CA ILE A 179 3.98 -30.42 -11.38
C ILE A 179 4.44 -31.26 -12.58
N ILE A 180 5.49 -30.81 -13.28
CA ILE A 180 6.01 -31.50 -14.48
C ILE A 180 6.56 -32.88 -14.12
N ILE A 181 7.44 -32.97 -13.12
CA ILE A 181 8.03 -34.25 -12.68
C ILE A 181 6.93 -35.22 -12.29
N TRP A 182 5.94 -34.76 -11.54
CA TRP A 182 4.83 -35.58 -11.10
C TRP A 182 3.95 -36.04 -12.27
N SER A 183 3.61 -35.15 -13.21
CA SER A 183 2.87 -35.49 -14.43
C SER A 183 3.60 -36.49 -15.33
N ILE A 184 4.93 -36.47 -15.36
CA ILE A 184 5.74 -37.42 -16.15
C ILE A 184 5.78 -38.79 -15.47
N MET A 185 5.93 -38.83 -14.14
CA MET A 185 6.03 -40.10 -13.40
C MET A 185 4.70 -40.86 -13.37
N ASP A 186 3.57 -40.18 -13.23
CA ASP A 186 2.27 -40.82 -13.02
C ASP A 186 1.63 -41.39 -14.30
N ASN A 187 2.04 -40.88 -15.47
CA ASN A 187 1.58 -41.40 -16.77
C ASN A 187 1.98 -42.86 -17.04
N THR A 188 2.82 -43.46 -16.18
CA THR A 188 3.23 -44.87 -16.28
C THR A 188 2.30 -45.85 -15.55
N ARG A 189 1.37 -45.38 -14.70
CA ARG A 189 0.58 -46.27 -13.79
C ARG A 189 -0.91 -46.42 -14.12
N GLY A 190 -1.44 -45.74 -15.13
CA GLY A 190 -2.83 -45.94 -15.59
C GLY A 190 -3.94 -45.44 -14.64
N GLU A 191 -3.61 -44.89 -13.47
CA GLU A 191 -4.56 -44.29 -12.52
C GLU A 191 -4.72 -42.75 -12.70
N SER A 192 -4.51 -42.26 -13.93
CA SER A 192 -4.08 -40.89 -14.22
C SER A 192 -5.12 -39.78 -13.97
N LEU A 193 -6.43 -40.07 -13.93
CA LEU A 193 -7.45 -39.01 -13.83
C LEU A 193 -7.67 -38.52 -12.38
N TYR A 194 -7.66 -39.42 -11.41
CA TYR A 194 -7.90 -39.07 -10.00
C TYR A 194 -6.72 -38.32 -9.39
N ALA A 195 -5.52 -38.71 -9.80
CA ALA A 195 -4.28 -38.16 -9.33
C ALA A 195 -4.05 -36.74 -9.87
N VAL A 196 -4.34 -36.49 -11.16
CA VAL A 196 -4.24 -35.15 -11.78
C VAL A 196 -5.17 -34.15 -11.09
N GLN A 197 -6.34 -34.61 -10.64
CA GLN A 197 -7.32 -33.77 -9.94
C GLN A 197 -6.86 -33.38 -8.53
N GLN A 198 -6.19 -34.27 -7.80
CA GLN A 198 -5.59 -33.96 -6.49
C GLN A 198 -4.43 -32.95 -6.58
N PHE A 199 -3.71 -32.89 -7.70
CA PHE A 199 -2.57 -31.99 -7.87
C PHE A 199 -2.94 -30.61 -8.45
N THR A 200 -4.00 -30.54 -9.27
CA THR A 200 -4.49 -29.28 -9.86
C THR A 200 -5.07 -28.32 -8.81
N GLN A 201 -5.64 -28.86 -7.72
CA GLN A 201 -6.24 -28.06 -6.64
C GLN A 201 -5.23 -27.17 -5.88
N PRO A 202 -4.14 -27.71 -5.28
CA PRO A 202 -3.16 -26.87 -4.56
C PRO A 202 -2.42 -25.89 -5.48
N THR A 203 -2.24 -26.26 -6.76
CA THR A 203 -1.56 -25.41 -7.74
C THR A 203 -2.44 -24.25 -8.21
N LEU A 204 -3.75 -24.46 -8.36
CA LEU A 204 -4.73 -23.37 -8.54
C LEU A 204 -4.79 -22.44 -7.31
N GLY A 205 -4.68 -22.99 -6.10
CA GLY A 205 -4.57 -22.19 -4.87
C GLY A 205 -3.32 -21.30 -4.85
N LEU A 206 -2.17 -21.85 -5.23
CA LEU A 206 -0.91 -21.11 -5.32
C LEU A 206 -0.89 -20.09 -6.46
N PHE A 207 -1.54 -20.40 -7.58
CA PHE A 207 -1.75 -19.45 -8.68
C PHE A 207 -2.63 -18.28 -8.23
N SER A 208 -3.69 -18.56 -7.46
CA SER A 208 -4.56 -17.55 -6.88
C SER A 208 -3.81 -16.64 -5.90
N LEU A 209 -2.91 -17.22 -5.07
CA LEU A 209 -2.01 -16.46 -4.21
C LEU A 209 -1.04 -15.58 -5.01
N ALA A 210 -0.44 -16.11 -6.08
CA ALA A 210 0.46 -15.35 -6.95
C ALA A 210 -0.25 -14.16 -7.62
N LEU A 211 -1.51 -14.35 -8.03
CA LEU A 211 -2.34 -13.27 -8.59
C LEU A 211 -2.72 -12.22 -7.52
N LEU A 212 -2.97 -12.63 -6.28
CA LEU A 212 -3.13 -11.73 -5.13
C LEU A 212 -1.87 -10.89 -4.87
N TYR A 213 -0.67 -11.43 -5.09
CA TYR A 213 0.56 -10.64 -5.01
C TYR A 213 0.71 -9.65 -6.16
N LEU A 214 0.34 -10.04 -7.38
CA LEU A 214 0.28 -9.12 -8.54
C LEU A 214 -0.69 -7.95 -8.32
N PHE A 215 -1.74 -8.14 -7.53
CA PHE A 215 -2.64 -7.08 -7.06
C PHE A 215 -1.96 -6.13 -6.06
N MET A 216 -1.12 -6.64 -5.14
CA MET A 216 -0.47 -5.81 -4.12
C MET A 216 0.67 -4.95 -4.67
N VAL A 217 1.40 -5.43 -5.68
CA VAL A 217 2.59 -4.76 -6.22
C VAL A 217 2.30 -3.32 -6.71
N PRO A 218 1.26 -3.06 -7.53
CA PRO A 218 0.91 -1.70 -7.96
C PRO A 218 0.61 -0.75 -6.79
N GLN A 219 -0.04 -1.23 -5.73
CA GLN A 219 -0.35 -0.40 -4.56
C GLN A 219 0.91 -0.03 -3.77
N VAL A 220 1.82 -0.99 -3.60
CA VAL A 220 3.11 -0.76 -2.96
C VAL A 220 3.96 0.22 -3.79
N LEU A 221 3.98 0.07 -5.12
CA LEU A 221 4.70 0.97 -6.02
C LEU A 221 4.15 2.40 -5.98
N VAL A 222 2.83 2.59 -5.94
CA VAL A 222 2.23 3.92 -5.79
C VAL A 222 2.52 4.53 -4.42
N ARG A 223 2.54 3.73 -3.36
CA ARG A 223 2.94 4.20 -2.03
C ARG A 223 4.42 4.60 -1.98
N TRP A 224 5.26 3.95 -2.76
CA TRP A 224 6.69 4.27 -2.87
C TRP A 224 6.97 5.47 -3.79
N ARG A 225 6.26 5.56 -4.92
CA ARG A 225 6.31 6.65 -5.89
C ARG A 225 4.90 7.13 -6.22
N PRO A 226 4.39 8.15 -5.50
CA PRO A 226 3.04 8.68 -5.69
C PRO A 226 2.74 9.14 -7.13
N GLN A 227 3.77 9.56 -7.87
CA GLN A 227 3.67 9.92 -9.30
C GLN A 227 3.11 8.79 -10.18
N LEU A 228 3.30 7.53 -9.77
CA LEU A 228 2.80 6.36 -10.49
C LEU A 228 1.29 6.14 -10.32
N ARG A 229 0.61 6.90 -9.46
CA ARG A 229 -0.84 6.75 -9.21
C ARG A 229 -1.69 6.84 -10.47
N ASN A 230 -1.31 7.73 -11.38
CA ASN A 230 -2.02 7.94 -12.64
C ASN A 230 -1.47 7.07 -13.78
N SER A 231 -0.57 6.12 -13.48
CA SER A 231 -0.03 5.21 -14.46
C SER A 231 -1.11 4.25 -14.96
N ARG A 232 -1.50 4.43 -16.24
CA ARG A 232 -2.45 3.53 -16.92
C ARG A 232 -1.96 2.09 -16.96
N TRP A 233 -0.65 1.88 -17.03
CA TRP A 233 -0.06 0.54 -17.04
C TRP A 233 -0.22 -0.19 -15.71
N LEU A 234 0.02 0.50 -14.58
CA LEU A 234 -0.19 -0.08 -13.24
C LEU A 234 -1.65 -0.38 -12.97
N ALA A 235 -2.54 0.54 -13.36
CA ALA A 235 -3.99 0.34 -13.33
C ALA A 235 -4.38 -0.93 -14.10
N CYS A 236 -3.87 -1.09 -15.33
CA CYS A 236 -4.15 -2.26 -16.16
C CYS A 236 -3.65 -3.57 -15.53
N ILE A 237 -2.42 -3.61 -15.01
CA ILE A 237 -1.88 -4.80 -14.33
C ILE A 237 -2.72 -5.17 -13.12
N PHE A 238 -3.07 -4.18 -12.30
CA PHE A 238 -3.88 -4.39 -11.11
C PHE A 238 -5.26 -4.95 -11.48
N ASP A 239 -5.95 -4.31 -12.41
CA ASP A 239 -7.31 -4.69 -12.81
C ASP A 239 -7.31 -6.08 -13.49
N LEU A 240 -6.29 -6.38 -14.29
CA LEU A 240 -6.10 -7.70 -14.91
C LEU A 240 -5.84 -8.78 -13.87
N ALA A 241 -4.92 -8.54 -12.92
CA ALA A 241 -4.62 -9.49 -11.85
C ALA A 241 -5.85 -9.78 -10.98
N PHE A 242 -6.64 -8.75 -10.69
CA PHE A 242 -7.88 -8.87 -9.93
C PHE A 242 -8.94 -9.70 -10.68
N ALA A 243 -9.13 -9.45 -11.98
CA ALA A 243 -10.04 -10.22 -12.81
C ALA A 243 -9.60 -11.69 -12.92
N LEU A 244 -8.32 -11.94 -13.17
CA LEU A 244 -7.76 -13.29 -13.23
C LEU A 244 -7.89 -14.04 -11.89
N SER A 245 -7.77 -13.34 -10.76
CA SER A 245 -7.99 -13.92 -9.43
C SER A 245 -9.43 -14.39 -9.26
N GLY A 246 -10.40 -13.59 -9.70
CA GLY A 246 -11.82 -13.98 -9.66
C GLY A 246 -12.13 -15.21 -10.53
N VAL A 247 -11.54 -15.28 -11.72
CA VAL A 247 -11.68 -16.44 -12.61
C VAL A 247 -11.02 -17.69 -12.01
N ALA A 248 -9.81 -17.56 -11.49
CA ALA A 248 -9.09 -18.67 -10.86
C ALA A 248 -9.83 -19.23 -9.65
N LEU A 249 -10.38 -18.36 -8.79
CA LEU A 249 -11.22 -18.78 -7.65
C LEU A 249 -12.48 -19.52 -8.13
N THR A 250 -13.19 -18.97 -9.12
CA THR A 250 -14.42 -19.58 -9.64
C THR A 250 -14.15 -20.94 -10.30
N TRP A 251 -13.05 -21.03 -11.08
CA TRP A 251 -12.62 -22.26 -11.75
C TRP A 251 -12.16 -23.33 -10.78
N GLY A 252 -11.39 -22.94 -9.75
CA GLY A 252 -10.92 -23.87 -8.71
C GLY A 252 -12.09 -24.57 -8.01
N MET A 253 -13.18 -23.83 -7.79
CA MET A 253 -14.40 -24.36 -7.18
C MET A 253 -15.21 -25.26 -8.09
N SER A 254 -15.38 -24.91 -9.37
CA SER A 254 -16.16 -25.74 -10.29
C SER A 254 -15.52 -27.10 -10.56
N ASN A 255 -14.21 -27.22 -10.33
CA ASN A 255 -13.42 -28.42 -10.63
C ASN A 255 -12.93 -29.18 -9.39
N GLY A 256 -13.25 -28.71 -8.19
CA GLY A 256 -12.92 -29.40 -6.94
C GLY A 256 -13.83 -30.61 -6.72
N SER A 257 -13.25 -31.82 -6.77
CA SER A 257 -13.95 -33.06 -6.45
C SER A 257 -14.01 -33.36 -4.94
N GLU A 258 -13.26 -32.64 -4.11
CA GLU A 258 -13.37 -32.78 -2.66
C GLU A 258 -14.57 -31.99 -2.12
N PRO A 259 -15.29 -32.54 -1.13
CA PRO A 259 -16.45 -31.89 -0.52
C PRO A 259 -15.97 -30.75 0.39
N TRP A 260 -15.64 -29.61 -0.24
CA TRP A 260 -15.56 -28.35 0.48
C TRP A 260 -16.89 -28.14 1.22
N PRO A 261 -16.87 -27.71 2.50
CA PRO A 261 -18.09 -27.42 3.23
C PRO A 261 -18.99 -26.49 2.38
N PRO A 262 -20.28 -26.80 2.16
CA PRO A 262 -21.13 -26.09 1.20
C PRO A 262 -21.11 -24.56 1.34
N TRP A 263 -20.94 -24.06 2.57
CA TRP A 263 -20.84 -22.63 2.85
C TRP A 263 -19.57 -21.97 2.28
N THR A 264 -18.44 -22.68 2.22
CA THR A 264 -17.20 -22.18 1.61
C THR A 264 -17.36 -21.98 0.10
N LEU A 265 -18.01 -22.92 -0.58
CA LEU A 265 -18.36 -22.83 -2.00
C LEU A 265 -19.24 -21.61 -2.29
N VAL A 266 -20.28 -21.41 -1.47
CA VAL A 266 -21.19 -20.26 -1.59
C VAL A 266 -20.44 -18.94 -1.38
N LEU A 267 -19.64 -18.83 -0.31
CA LEU A 267 -18.93 -17.58 -0.01
C LEU A 267 -17.89 -17.21 -1.05
N THR A 268 -17.09 -18.18 -1.47
CA THR A 268 -16.00 -17.91 -2.39
C THR A 268 -16.52 -17.71 -3.81
N GLY A 269 -17.63 -18.37 -4.19
CA GLY A 269 -18.38 -18.10 -5.42
C GLY A 269 -19.02 -16.70 -5.43
N ILE A 270 -19.66 -16.29 -4.32
CA ILE A 270 -20.17 -14.92 -4.16
C ILE A 270 -19.02 -13.91 -4.27
N MET A 271 -17.88 -14.19 -3.62
CA MET A 271 -16.72 -13.31 -3.67
C MET A 271 -16.14 -13.23 -5.08
N GLY A 272 -15.89 -14.36 -5.74
CA GLY A 272 -15.40 -14.39 -7.13
C GLY A 272 -16.34 -13.68 -8.10
N GLY A 273 -17.65 -13.93 -8.01
CA GLY A 273 -18.68 -13.23 -8.79
C GLY A 273 -18.71 -11.73 -8.52
N PHE A 274 -18.55 -11.31 -7.26
CA PHE A 274 -18.43 -9.91 -6.89
C PHE A 274 -17.17 -9.26 -7.48
N LEU A 275 -15.99 -9.92 -7.42
CA LEU A 275 -14.76 -9.38 -8.01
C LEU A 275 -14.92 -9.18 -9.53
N VAL A 276 -15.48 -10.17 -10.24
CA VAL A 276 -15.74 -10.10 -11.68
C VAL A 276 -16.75 -8.98 -12.00
N LEU A 277 -17.86 -8.91 -11.27
CA LEU A 277 -18.89 -7.88 -11.48
C LEU A 277 -18.31 -6.48 -11.30
N VAL A 278 -17.53 -6.25 -10.24
CA VAL A 278 -16.94 -4.96 -9.96
C VAL A 278 -15.88 -4.58 -11.01
N SER A 279 -15.05 -5.54 -11.46
CA SER A 279 -14.14 -5.33 -12.60
C SER A 279 -14.88 -4.92 -13.87
N VAL A 280 -15.99 -5.59 -14.21
CA VAL A 280 -16.79 -5.27 -15.41
C VAL A 280 -17.42 -3.88 -15.30
N ILE A 281 -17.94 -3.51 -14.12
CA ILE A 281 -18.51 -2.18 -13.88
C ILE A 281 -17.43 -1.09 -14.01
N ALA A 282 -16.24 -1.33 -13.46
CA ALA A 282 -15.11 -0.42 -13.54
C ALA A 282 -14.71 -0.17 -15.01
N VAL A 283 -14.51 -1.25 -15.77
CA VAL A 283 -14.20 -1.18 -17.21
C VAL A 283 -15.28 -0.43 -17.99
N ARG A 284 -16.57 -0.69 -17.72
CA ARG A 284 -17.69 0.01 -18.39
C ARG A 284 -17.74 1.50 -18.10
N ARG A 285 -17.30 1.93 -16.90
CA ARG A 285 -17.28 3.35 -16.50
C ARG A 285 -16.01 4.08 -16.96
N GLY A 286 -15.05 3.37 -17.57
CA GLY A 286 -13.72 3.92 -17.84
C GLY A 286 -12.92 4.21 -16.57
N GLU A 287 -13.36 3.68 -15.44
CA GLU A 287 -12.71 3.83 -14.14
C GLU A 287 -11.85 2.60 -13.87
N SER A 288 -10.63 2.80 -13.38
CA SER A 288 -9.81 1.68 -12.93
C SER A 288 -10.13 1.34 -11.49
N PHE A 289 -10.35 0.05 -11.21
CA PHE A 289 -10.57 -0.39 -9.83
C PHE A 289 -9.33 -0.15 -8.96
N PHE A 290 -8.13 -0.15 -9.57
CA PHE A 290 -6.93 0.35 -8.93
C PHE A 290 -7.12 1.75 -8.32
N GLN A 291 -7.64 2.71 -9.08
CA GLN A 291 -7.83 4.08 -8.58
C GLN A 291 -8.87 4.16 -7.46
N ALA A 292 -9.95 3.38 -7.56
CA ALA A 292 -10.94 3.24 -6.50
C ALA A 292 -10.34 2.62 -5.23
N SER A 293 -9.48 1.60 -5.37
CA SER A 293 -8.79 0.94 -4.26
C SER A 293 -7.80 1.88 -3.57
N LEU A 294 -7.05 2.70 -4.33
CA LEU A 294 -6.16 3.72 -3.79
C LEU A 294 -6.94 4.80 -3.03
N ALA A 295 -8.11 5.19 -3.52
CA ALA A 295 -8.99 6.14 -2.82
C ALA A 295 -9.52 5.56 -1.49
N LEU A 296 -9.92 4.28 -1.49
CA LEU A 296 -10.36 3.54 -0.29
C LEU A 296 -9.26 3.40 0.76
N LEU A 297 -8.02 3.15 0.34
CA LEU A 297 -6.86 3.04 1.22
C LEU A 297 -6.40 4.36 1.84
N ASN A 298 -7.17 5.43 1.65
CA ASN A 298 -6.84 6.77 2.12
C ASN A 298 -5.45 7.23 1.64
N LEU A 299 -4.97 6.65 0.54
CA LEU A 299 -3.93 7.25 -0.30
C LEU A 299 -4.61 8.39 -1.05
N LYS A 300 -5.12 9.35 -0.28
CA LYS A 300 -5.40 10.70 -0.77
C LYS A 300 -4.17 11.11 -1.56
N PRO A 301 -4.34 11.82 -2.68
CA PRO A 301 -3.18 12.43 -3.31
C PRO A 301 -2.47 13.16 -2.18
N GLU A 302 -1.25 12.72 -1.86
CA GLU A 302 -0.32 13.55 -1.11
C GLU A 302 -0.41 14.87 -1.86
N ARG A 303 -1.06 15.86 -1.22
CA ARG A 303 -1.54 17.09 -1.85
C ARG A 303 -0.51 17.45 -2.89
N GLN A 304 -0.87 17.42 -4.17
CA GLN A 304 0.04 17.81 -5.23
C GLN A 304 0.55 19.18 -4.83
N ASN A 305 1.80 19.20 -4.34
CA ASN A 305 2.47 20.33 -3.76
C ASN A 305 1.73 21.09 -2.65
N ILE A 306 2.38 21.21 -1.49
CA ILE A 306 2.07 22.28 -0.53
C ILE A 306 2.28 23.68 -1.15
N TYR A 307 2.97 23.78 -2.30
CA TYR A 307 2.94 24.99 -3.15
C TYR A 307 1.54 25.34 -3.69
N ASP A 308 0.61 24.38 -3.78
CA ASP A 308 -0.78 24.64 -4.17
C ASP A 308 -1.64 25.08 -2.98
N LEU A 309 -1.27 24.81 -1.72
CA LEU A 309 -1.96 25.43 -0.57
C LEU A 309 -1.73 26.93 -0.54
N ASN A 310 -0.53 27.38 -0.92
CA ASN A 310 -0.25 28.80 -1.07
C ASN A 310 -0.97 29.37 -2.28
N GLN A 311 -1.11 28.64 -3.40
CA GLN A 311 -1.97 29.08 -4.52
C GLN A 311 -3.47 29.06 -4.16
N TRP A 312 -3.95 28.14 -3.33
CA TRP A 312 -5.36 28.05 -2.90
C TRP A 312 -5.67 29.09 -1.83
N ARG A 313 -4.77 29.33 -0.87
CA ARG A 313 -4.84 30.48 0.07
C ARG A 313 -4.74 31.79 -0.70
N TYR A 314 -3.83 31.89 -1.66
CA TYR A 314 -3.70 33.05 -2.53
C TYR A 314 -4.97 33.27 -3.32
N TRP A 315 -5.55 32.22 -3.92
CA TRP A 315 -6.82 32.28 -4.64
C TRP A 315 -7.96 32.67 -3.71
N LEU A 316 -8.09 32.05 -2.53
CA LEU A 316 -9.07 32.43 -1.50
C LEU A 316 -8.92 33.90 -1.09
N ASN A 317 -7.70 34.36 -0.81
CA ASN A 317 -7.46 35.73 -0.37
C ASN A 317 -7.65 36.74 -1.51
N THR A 318 -7.37 36.35 -2.75
CA THR A 318 -7.53 37.20 -3.95
C THR A 318 -9.00 37.33 -4.35
N TYR A 319 -9.76 36.23 -4.30
CA TYR A 319 -11.13 36.18 -4.82
C TYR A 319 -12.21 36.20 -3.72
N LEU A 320 -11.88 35.92 -2.46
CA LEU A 320 -12.74 36.00 -1.28
C LEU A 320 -11.99 36.63 -0.08
N PRO A 321 -11.74 37.95 -0.10
CA PRO A 321 -10.97 38.61 0.96
C PRO A 321 -11.72 38.71 2.31
N ASP A 322 -13.06 38.55 2.32
CA ASP A 322 -13.86 38.59 3.55
C ASP A 322 -13.73 37.27 4.36
N PRO A 323 -13.19 37.32 5.59
CA PRO A 323 -13.04 36.14 6.45
C PRO A 323 -14.35 35.38 6.69
N ALA A 324 -15.48 36.08 6.75
CA ALA A 324 -16.79 35.45 6.97
C ALA A 324 -17.19 34.59 5.76
N GLN A 325 -16.90 35.05 4.55
CA GLN A 325 -17.18 34.29 3.33
C GLN A 325 -16.23 33.11 3.18
N GLN A 326 -14.94 33.26 3.50
CA GLN A 326 -14.00 32.13 3.55
C GLN A 326 -14.46 31.04 4.51
N GLN A 327 -14.98 31.44 5.68
CA GLN A 327 -15.52 30.51 6.66
C GLN A 327 -16.79 29.82 6.16
N SER A 328 -17.64 30.51 5.40
CA SER A 328 -18.84 29.94 4.77
C SER A 328 -18.50 28.94 3.67
N VAL A 329 -17.51 29.22 2.82
CA VAL A 329 -17.02 28.32 1.75
C VAL A 329 -16.37 27.08 2.36
N LYS A 330 -15.59 27.25 3.43
CA LYS A 330 -15.06 26.11 4.19
C LYS A 330 -16.18 25.25 4.76
N LYS A 331 -17.21 25.85 5.36
CA LYS A 331 -18.39 25.13 5.89
C LYS A 331 -19.14 24.39 4.79
N ALA A 332 -19.28 24.99 3.61
CA ALA A 332 -19.92 24.38 2.44
C ALA A 332 -19.08 23.22 1.88
N LEU A 333 -17.75 23.38 1.78
CA LEU A 333 -16.84 22.31 1.36
C LEU A 333 -16.82 21.16 2.36
N ASP A 334 -16.80 21.44 3.67
CA ASP A 334 -16.89 20.41 4.71
C ASP A 334 -18.25 19.68 4.69
N GLN A 335 -19.32 20.35 4.24
CA GLN A 335 -20.63 19.72 4.01
C GLN A 335 -20.65 18.86 2.74
N VAL A 336 -20.02 19.30 1.66
CA VAL A 336 -19.94 18.57 0.37
C VAL A 336 -18.97 17.39 0.45
N TYR A 337 -17.89 17.52 1.21
CA TYR A 337 -16.86 16.49 1.42
C TYR A 337 -16.97 15.79 2.77
N ARG A 338 -18.16 15.79 3.40
CA ARG A 338 -18.42 14.87 4.50
C ARG A 338 -18.18 13.44 3.99
N PRO A 339 -17.29 12.65 4.62
CA PRO A 339 -17.14 11.25 4.25
C PRO A 339 -18.53 10.64 4.34
N SER A 340 -19.05 10.20 3.19
CA SER A 340 -20.46 9.83 3.12
C SER A 340 -20.68 8.68 4.09
N LEU A 341 -21.86 8.64 4.72
CA LEU A 341 -22.21 7.56 5.63
C LEU A 341 -21.97 6.19 4.97
N GLY A 342 -22.15 6.10 3.64
CA GLY A 342 -21.80 4.97 2.81
C GLY A 342 -20.30 4.62 2.73
N GLN A 343 -19.37 5.58 2.76
CA GLN A 343 -17.93 5.28 2.83
C GLN A 343 -17.53 4.70 4.18
N THR A 344 -18.11 5.22 5.27
CA THR A 344 -17.87 4.68 6.62
C THR A 344 -18.49 3.29 6.76
N LEU A 345 -19.69 3.07 6.21
CA LEU A 345 -20.34 1.77 6.16
C LEU A 345 -19.58 0.78 5.29
N LEU A 346 -19.04 1.20 4.15
CA LEU A 346 -18.22 0.35 3.28
C LEU A 346 -16.92 -0.07 3.97
N GLN A 347 -16.25 0.85 4.67
CA GLN A 347 -15.07 0.51 5.48
C GLN A 347 -15.41 -0.46 6.62
N PHE A 348 -16.53 -0.24 7.30
CA PHE A 348 -17.03 -1.15 8.33
C PHE A 348 -17.36 -2.54 7.75
N VAL A 349 -18.01 -2.60 6.58
CA VAL A 349 -18.33 -3.86 5.89
C VAL A 349 -17.06 -4.57 5.44
N VAL A 350 -16.09 -3.88 4.85
CA VAL A 350 -14.82 -4.50 4.41
C VAL A 350 -14.02 -5.02 5.61
N PHE A 351 -13.96 -4.28 6.72
CA PHE A 351 -13.22 -4.70 7.91
C PHE A 351 -13.92 -5.83 8.67
N SER A 352 -15.25 -5.77 8.76
CA SER A 352 -16.06 -6.82 9.41
C SER A 352 -16.08 -8.10 8.57
N PHE A 353 -16.18 -7.98 7.25
CA PHE A 353 -16.17 -9.14 6.35
C PHE A 353 -14.78 -9.78 6.27
N GLY A 354 -13.71 -8.98 6.24
CA GLY A 354 -12.33 -9.48 6.34
C GLY A 354 -12.05 -10.17 7.68
N SER A 355 -12.50 -9.59 8.79
CA SER A 355 -12.37 -10.21 10.12
C SER A 355 -13.20 -11.48 10.24
N TRP A 356 -14.38 -11.51 9.63
CA TRP A 356 -15.25 -12.70 9.61
C TRP A 356 -14.63 -13.83 8.79
N ILE A 357 -14.07 -13.56 7.62
CA ILE A 357 -13.35 -14.56 6.81
C ILE A 357 -12.15 -15.13 7.58
N MET A 358 -11.35 -14.27 8.22
CA MET A 358 -10.22 -14.73 9.04
C MET A 358 -10.66 -15.59 10.22
N SER A 359 -11.78 -15.23 10.87
CA SER A 359 -12.35 -16.02 11.96
C SER A 359 -12.92 -17.37 11.47
N ALA A 360 -13.50 -17.41 10.27
CA ALA A 360 -14.00 -18.63 9.65
C ALA A 360 -12.86 -19.57 9.22
N ILE A 361 -11.76 -19.03 8.69
CA ILE A 361 -10.56 -19.79 8.35
C ILE A 361 -9.90 -20.36 9.63
N ALA A 362 -9.76 -19.55 10.68
CA ALA A 362 -9.24 -20.01 11.95
C ALA A 362 -10.12 -21.10 12.58
N GLY A 363 -11.45 -20.94 12.54
CA GLY A 363 -12.42 -21.94 12.98
C GLY A 363 -12.30 -23.26 12.22
N ALA A 364 -12.22 -23.21 10.89
CA ALA A 364 -12.06 -24.39 10.05
C ALA A 364 -10.73 -25.12 10.30
N ILE A 365 -9.64 -24.40 10.54
CA ILE A 365 -8.34 -25.00 10.92
C ILE A 365 -8.46 -25.71 12.27
N ILE A 366 -9.07 -25.07 13.28
CA ILE A 366 -9.27 -25.66 14.60
C ILE A 366 -10.15 -26.91 14.51
N GLU A 367 -11.24 -26.85 13.73
CA GLU A 367 -12.15 -27.98 13.53
C GLU A 367 -11.45 -29.16 12.83
N LEU A 368 -10.68 -28.90 11.77
CA LEU A 368 -9.87 -29.94 11.09
C LEU A 368 -8.85 -30.59 12.02
N TYR A 369 -8.17 -29.78 12.85
CA TYR A 369 -7.20 -30.31 13.81
C TYR A 369 -7.87 -31.08 14.94
N THR A 370 -9.02 -30.61 15.44
CA THR A 370 -9.74 -31.25 16.55
C THR A 370 -10.45 -32.53 16.12
N GLN A 371 -11.08 -32.57 14.93
CA GLN A 371 -11.65 -33.80 14.37
C GLN A 371 -10.57 -34.82 14.03
N GLY A 372 -9.50 -34.40 13.33
CA GLY A 372 -8.38 -35.30 13.03
C GLY A 372 -7.69 -35.83 14.28
N PHE A 373 -7.62 -35.02 15.35
CA PHE A 373 -7.11 -35.45 16.64
C PHE A 373 -8.08 -36.42 17.35
N TRP A 374 -9.36 -36.10 17.35
CA TRP A 374 -10.41 -36.91 17.98
C TRP A 374 -10.49 -38.30 17.36
N GLU A 375 -10.64 -38.39 16.03
CA GLU A 375 -10.75 -39.67 15.32
C GLU A 375 -9.48 -40.51 15.44
N LYS A 376 -8.31 -39.87 15.41
CA LYS A 376 -7.03 -40.60 15.37
C LYS A 376 -6.52 -41.02 16.73
N TYR A 377 -6.77 -40.22 17.78
CA TYR A 377 -6.17 -40.45 19.10
C TYR A 377 -7.20 -40.73 20.19
N ILE A 378 -8.42 -40.20 20.10
CA ILE A 378 -9.42 -40.38 21.16
C ILE A 378 -10.40 -41.52 20.84
N GLN A 379 -10.90 -41.58 19.60
CA GLN A 379 -11.84 -42.61 19.17
C GLN A 379 -11.32 -44.05 19.37
N PRO A 380 -10.03 -44.37 19.14
CA PRO A 380 -9.51 -45.71 19.40
C PRO A 380 -9.35 -46.05 20.89
N LEU A 381 -9.34 -45.05 21.77
CA LEU A 381 -9.21 -45.24 23.22
C LEU A 381 -10.57 -45.42 23.90
N LEU A 382 -11.67 -45.08 23.22
CA LEU A 382 -13.01 -45.31 23.73
C LEU A 382 -13.37 -46.79 23.54
N PRO A 383 -13.85 -47.49 24.58
CA PRO A 383 -14.32 -48.86 24.43
C PRO A 383 -15.48 -48.88 23.43
N LEU A 384 -15.38 -49.74 22.42
CA LEU A 384 -16.45 -49.97 21.45
C LEU A 384 -17.71 -50.45 22.21
N PRO A 385 -18.89 -49.88 21.92
CA PRO A 385 -20.14 -50.25 22.57
C PRO A 385 -20.55 -51.70 22.31
#